data_AF-E9HXG4-F1
#
_entry.id   AF-E9HXG4-F1
#
_cell.length_a   1.000
_cell.length_b   1.000
_cell.length_c   1.000
_cell.angle_alpha   90.00
_cell.angle_beta   90.00
_cell.angle_gamma   90.00
#
_symmetry.space_group_name_H-M   'P 1'
#
loop_
_entity.id
_entity.type
_entity.pdbx_description
1 polymer ?
#
loop_
_entity_poly.entity_id
_entity_poly.type
_entity_poly.pdbx_seq_one_letter_code
_entity_poly.pdbx_strand_id
1 'polypeptide(L)'
;MRDVGFDIPKQHPHGNVPIEKPQEIHIAAVVCGNRTNETIVMIKSALIMSSIFIRFILFADDAATSSLNGTVKLWPDKVLNRMSLDLRPITFPADKAEEWKKLFKPCASQRLFLPSLLQGVDSVLYMDTDTIFLTSPLNVWEHFNKMDEMQMAAVAPEHEDFSTGWYNRFARHPYYGNLGVNSGVMLMNLTRMRHFGWEKYVVPIYHEYKSQIVWGDQDIINIVFHFHPEKLYVYPCHYNYRPDHCMYMSVCKTAEEQGIHVLHGNRGSFHNKKQPAFKAVYASIEQYSFGENLQTLLTNMKESLTETVDTNCGKLMTSLPKLLKI
;
A
#
# COMPACT_ATOMS: atom_id res chain seq x y z
N MET A 1 44.74 -65.78 9.14
CA MET A 1 43.37 -65.91 8.59
C MET A 1 42.36 -65.80 9.71
N ARG A 2 41.78 -64.60 9.83
CA ARG A 2 40.44 -64.22 10.35
C ARG A 2 40.53 -62.73 10.64
N ASP A 3 40.38 -61.92 9.59
CA ASP A 3 40.27 -60.47 9.70
C ASP A 3 38.82 -60.09 9.97
N VAL A 4 38.64 -59.25 10.99
CA VAL A 4 37.37 -58.69 11.45
C VAL A 4 37.15 -57.39 10.68
N GLY A 5 36.04 -57.31 9.94
CA GLY A 5 35.65 -56.13 9.17
C GLY A 5 35.15 -54.98 10.06
N PHE A 6 35.63 -53.77 9.76
CA PHE A 6 35.05 -52.51 10.24
C PHE A 6 34.35 -51.81 9.07
N ASP A 7 33.07 -51.51 9.25
CA ASP A 7 32.23 -50.74 8.32
C ASP A 7 32.64 -49.25 8.31
N ILE A 8 32.84 -48.70 7.11
CA ILE A 8 32.99 -47.26 6.87
C ILE A 8 31.66 -46.74 6.28
N PRO A 9 31.00 -45.70 6.85
CA PRO A 9 29.77 -45.17 6.29
C PRO A 9 30.04 -44.43 4.97
N LYS A 10 29.22 -44.72 3.96
CA LYS A 10 29.20 -44.01 2.67
C LYS A 10 28.72 -42.57 2.85
N GLN A 11 29.50 -41.61 2.38
CA GLN A 11 29.07 -40.22 2.20
C GLN A 11 27.96 -40.16 1.14
N HIS A 12 26.81 -39.59 1.49
CA HIS A 12 25.80 -39.17 0.52
C HIS A 12 26.14 -37.77 -0.02
N PRO A 13 25.99 -37.52 -1.33
CA PRO A 13 26.29 -36.23 -1.92
C PRO A 13 25.25 -35.19 -1.49
N HIS A 14 25.74 -34.03 -1.06
CA HIS A 14 24.95 -32.84 -0.74
C HIS A 14 24.01 -32.49 -1.90
N GLY A 15 22.70 -32.59 -1.66
CA GLY A 15 21.70 -31.96 -2.50
C GLY A 15 21.86 -30.45 -2.40
N ASN A 16 21.94 -29.78 -3.55
CA ASN A 16 21.86 -28.33 -3.67
C ASN A 16 20.55 -27.85 -3.03
N VAL A 17 20.66 -27.22 -1.85
CA VAL A 17 19.58 -26.41 -1.30
C VAL A 17 19.42 -25.19 -2.20
N PRO A 18 18.23 -24.88 -2.73
CA PRO A 18 18.01 -23.65 -3.46
C PRO A 18 18.32 -22.47 -2.51
N ILE A 19 19.28 -21.63 -2.90
CA ILE A 19 19.50 -20.35 -2.24
C ILE A 19 18.23 -19.54 -2.48
N GLU A 20 17.37 -19.41 -1.47
CA GLU A 20 16.24 -18.50 -1.52
C GLU A 20 16.79 -17.12 -1.89
N LYS A 21 16.37 -16.61 -3.06
CA LYS A 21 16.68 -15.24 -3.45
C LYS A 21 16.18 -14.31 -2.34
N PRO A 22 16.92 -13.26 -1.97
CA PRO A 22 16.37 -12.24 -1.10
C PRO A 22 15.08 -11.71 -1.74
N GLN A 23 13.98 -11.82 -1.01
CA GLN A 23 12.66 -11.38 -1.43
C GLN A 23 12.72 -9.88 -1.70
N GLU A 24 12.65 -9.46 -2.96
CA GLU A 24 12.50 -8.04 -3.30
C GLU A 24 11.01 -7.66 -3.33
N ILE A 25 10.72 -6.40 -3.01
CA ILE A 25 9.35 -5.87 -3.02
C ILE A 25 9.26 -4.81 -4.12
N HIS A 26 8.20 -4.88 -4.93
CA HIS A 26 7.90 -3.86 -5.93
C HIS A 26 6.77 -2.96 -5.42
N ILE A 27 7.07 -1.69 -5.17
CA ILE A 27 6.07 -0.70 -4.76
C ILE A 27 5.77 0.23 -5.94
N ALA A 28 4.50 0.32 -6.32
CA ALA A 28 4.05 1.22 -7.37
C ALA A 28 3.21 2.37 -6.78
N ALA A 29 3.35 3.58 -7.32
CA ALA A 29 2.49 4.70 -6.97
C ALA A 29 2.36 5.69 -8.13
N VAL A 30 1.39 6.60 -8.02
CA VAL A 30 1.11 7.63 -9.02
C VAL A 30 1.18 9.00 -8.38
N VAL A 31 2.01 9.88 -8.94
CA VAL A 31 2.37 11.17 -8.34
C VAL A 31 2.03 12.30 -9.29
N CYS A 32 0.96 13.03 -8.99
CA CYS A 32 0.56 14.22 -9.75
C CYS A 32 0.31 15.42 -8.86
N GLY A 33 0.66 16.60 -9.36
CA GLY A 33 0.46 17.86 -8.66
C GLY A 33 1.34 17.98 -7.42
N ASN A 34 0.74 18.36 -6.29
CA ASN A 34 1.46 18.70 -5.05
C ASN A 34 1.71 17.49 -4.13
N ARG A 35 1.71 16.27 -4.66
CA ARG A 35 1.77 15.01 -3.89
C ARG A 35 3.19 14.45 -3.72
N THR A 36 4.19 15.16 -4.23
CA THR A 36 5.60 14.73 -4.19
C THR A 36 6.11 14.51 -2.77
N ASN A 37 5.80 15.42 -1.84
CA ASN A 37 6.29 15.32 -0.48
C ASN A 37 5.70 14.10 0.26
N GLU A 38 4.40 13.86 0.11
CA GLU A 38 3.78 12.66 0.68
C GLU A 38 4.40 11.38 0.11
N THR A 39 4.70 11.37 -1.21
CA THR A 39 5.40 10.26 -1.86
C THR A 39 6.80 10.04 -1.28
N ILE A 40 7.56 11.11 -1.03
CA ILE A 40 8.89 11.02 -0.41
C ILE A 40 8.79 10.41 0.99
N VAL A 41 7.81 10.83 1.79
CA VAL A 41 7.57 10.30 3.13
C VAL A 41 7.09 8.84 3.08
N MET A 42 6.26 8.46 2.10
CA MET A 42 5.85 7.07 1.85
C MET A 42 7.07 6.18 1.56
N ILE A 43 7.93 6.56 0.60
CA ILE A 43 9.18 5.84 0.27
C ILE A 43 10.07 5.73 1.50
N LYS A 44 10.26 6.86 2.21
CA LYS A 44 11.09 6.95 3.40
C LYS A 44 10.60 6.01 4.50
N SER A 45 9.28 6.00 4.77
CA SER A 45 8.69 5.08 5.75
C SER A 45 8.95 3.61 5.40
N ALA A 46 8.79 3.23 4.13
CA ALA A 46 9.06 1.87 3.67
C ALA A 46 10.53 1.45 3.93
N LEU A 47 11.48 2.37 3.71
CA LEU A 47 12.91 2.13 3.87
C LEU A 47 13.38 2.17 5.33
N ILE A 48 12.71 2.94 6.19
CA ILE A 48 12.94 2.93 7.65
C ILE A 48 12.48 1.60 8.23
N MET A 49 11.30 1.12 7.85
CA MET A 49 10.66 -0.05 8.46
C MET A 49 11.14 -1.39 7.90
N SER A 50 12.05 -1.40 6.93
CA SER A 50 12.49 -2.62 6.26
C SER A 50 13.95 -2.58 5.86
N SER A 51 14.60 -3.74 5.94
CA SER A 51 15.95 -3.99 5.42
C SER A 51 15.94 -4.62 4.03
N ILE A 52 14.78 -5.05 3.53
CA ILE A 52 14.60 -5.68 2.22
C ILE A 52 14.87 -4.67 1.09
N PHE A 53 15.34 -5.18 -0.05
CA PHE A 53 15.47 -4.38 -1.26
C PHE A 53 14.09 -4.01 -1.82
N ILE A 54 13.85 -2.72 -2.05
CA ILE A 54 12.57 -2.22 -2.56
C ILE A 54 12.76 -1.52 -3.91
N ARG A 55 12.06 -2.00 -4.94
CA ARG A 55 11.97 -1.32 -6.24
C ARG A 55 10.73 -0.44 -6.26
N PHE A 56 10.94 0.86 -6.30
CA PHE A 56 9.88 1.84 -6.47
C PHE A 56 9.65 2.12 -7.95
N ILE A 57 8.42 1.93 -8.43
CA ILE A 57 7.99 2.21 -9.80
C ILE A 57 6.94 3.31 -9.74
N LEU A 58 7.34 4.55 -10.02
CA LEU A 58 6.47 5.71 -9.83
C LEU A 58 6.09 6.30 -11.19
N PHE A 59 4.79 6.45 -11.40
CA PHE A 59 4.28 7.22 -12.54
C PHE A 59 4.10 8.67 -12.08
N ALA A 60 4.85 9.60 -12.65
CA ALA A 60 4.93 10.98 -12.16
C ALA A 60 4.82 12.01 -13.29
N ASP A 61 4.30 13.19 -12.98
CA ASP A 61 4.43 14.36 -13.86
C ASP A 61 5.87 14.94 -13.80
N ASP A 62 6.20 15.87 -14.72
CA ASP A 62 7.56 16.38 -14.87
C ASP A 62 8.08 17.09 -13.60
N ALA A 63 7.20 17.80 -12.90
CA ALA A 63 7.53 18.53 -11.69
C ALA A 63 7.84 17.55 -10.54
N ALA A 64 6.97 16.54 -10.36
CA ALA A 64 7.17 15.47 -9.40
C ALA A 64 8.44 14.66 -9.72
N THR A 65 8.67 14.32 -10.99
CA THR A 65 9.87 13.60 -11.44
C THR A 65 11.15 14.34 -11.05
N SER A 66 11.21 15.64 -11.34
CA SER A 66 12.37 16.48 -11.02
C SER A 66 12.63 16.57 -9.51
N SER A 67 11.56 16.75 -8.73
CA SER A 67 11.64 16.88 -7.27
C SER A 67 11.98 15.56 -6.57
N LEU A 68 11.40 14.43 -7.01
CA LEU A 68 11.71 13.09 -6.49
C LEU A 68 13.17 12.74 -6.72
N ASN A 69 13.65 12.89 -7.97
CA ASN A 69 15.05 12.61 -8.31
C ASN A 69 16.00 13.53 -7.54
N GLY A 70 15.67 14.83 -7.46
CA GLY A 70 16.44 15.83 -6.72
C GLY A 70 16.58 15.52 -5.22
N THR A 71 15.55 14.94 -4.61
CA THR A 71 15.54 14.60 -3.18
C THR A 71 16.21 13.26 -2.91
N VAL A 72 15.81 12.21 -3.64
CA VAL A 72 16.29 10.84 -3.40
C VAL A 72 17.79 10.72 -3.64
N LYS A 73 18.36 11.43 -4.63
CA LYS A 73 19.82 11.42 -4.89
C LYS A 73 20.67 11.92 -3.70
N LEU A 74 20.06 12.63 -2.76
CA LEU A 74 20.75 13.17 -1.57
C LEU A 74 20.71 12.21 -0.38
N TRP A 75 20.00 11.08 -0.49
CA TRP A 75 19.95 10.09 0.58
C TRP A 75 21.28 9.32 0.71
N PRO A 76 21.62 8.83 1.92
CA PRO A 76 22.88 8.11 2.13
C PRO A 76 23.00 6.84 1.27
N ASP A 77 24.23 6.51 0.84
CA ASP A 77 24.50 5.31 0.01
C ASP A 77 23.96 4.01 0.64
N LYS A 78 24.01 3.89 1.97
CA LYS A 78 23.45 2.74 2.70
C LYS A 78 21.94 2.57 2.48
N VAL A 79 21.22 3.64 2.23
CA VAL A 79 19.79 3.64 1.89
C VAL A 79 19.61 3.36 0.41
N LEU A 80 20.36 4.06 -0.45
CA LEU A 80 20.28 3.91 -1.91
C LEU A 80 20.61 2.47 -2.36
N ASN A 81 21.56 1.79 -1.71
CA ASN A 81 21.91 0.40 -2.02
C ASN A 81 20.79 -0.61 -1.69
N ARG A 82 19.74 -0.20 -0.97
CA ARG A 82 18.58 -1.05 -0.63
C ARG A 82 17.34 -0.69 -1.45
N MET A 83 17.49 0.15 -2.47
CA MET A 83 16.36 0.52 -3.30
C MET A 83 16.74 0.77 -4.75
N SER A 84 15.73 0.81 -5.60
CA SER A 84 15.82 1.45 -6.90
C SER A 84 14.60 2.32 -7.13
N LEU A 85 14.78 3.38 -7.92
CA LEU A 85 13.72 4.32 -8.28
C LEU A 85 13.58 4.35 -9.80
N ASP A 86 12.48 3.78 -10.29
CA ASP A 86 12.04 3.82 -11.68
C ASP A 86 10.94 4.88 -11.83
N LEU A 87 11.29 6.04 -12.40
CA LEU A 87 10.36 7.14 -12.66
C LEU A 87 9.87 7.06 -14.11
N ARG A 88 8.55 6.97 -14.29
CA ARG A 88 7.88 6.87 -15.58
C ARG A 88 6.90 8.01 -15.78
N PRO A 89 6.69 8.49 -17.02
CA PRO A 89 5.69 9.51 -17.28
C PRO A 89 4.27 8.94 -17.11
N ILE A 90 3.35 9.79 -16.63
CA ILE A 90 1.90 9.49 -16.63
C ILE A 90 1.46 9.18 -18.06
N THR A 91 0.82 8.02 -18.25
CA THR A 91 0.42 7.55 -19.59
C THR A 91 -0.93 6.85 -19.51
N PHE A 92 -1.94 7.41 -20.18
CA PHE A 92 -3.26 6.83 -20.33
C PHE A 92 -3.49 6.31 -21.76
N PRO A 93 -4.45 5.40 -21.97
CA PRO A 93 -4.92 5.07 -23.31
C PRO A 93 -5.30 6.34 -24.08
N ALA A 94 -4.91 6.41 -25.36
CA ALA A 94 -5.12 7.61 -26.19
C ALA A 94 -6.61 7.98 -26.30
N ASP A 95 -7.48 6.99 -26.32
CA ASP A 95 -8.91 7.21 -26.18
C ASP A 95 -9.22 7.68 -24.76
N LYS A 96 -9.71 8.93 -24.63
CA LYS A 96 -10.16 9.54 -23.38
C LYS A 96 -9.09 9.74 -22.31
N ALA A 97 -7.82 9.86 -22.70
CA ALA A 97 -6.70 10.12 -21.78
C ALA A 97 -6.98 11.24 -20.76
N GLU A 98 -7.58 12.35 -21.20
CA GLU A 98 -7.94 13.47 -20.32
C GLU A 98 -9.09 13.17 -19.35
N GLU A 99 -10.07 12.35 -19.76
CA GLU A 99 -11.14 11.91 -18.86
C GLU A 99 -10.57 10.98 -17.79
N TRP A 100 -9.74 10.01 -18.18
CA TRP A 100 -9.06 9.12 -17.24
C TRP A 100 -8.22 9.91 -16.24
N LYS A 101 -7.38 10.83 -16.72
CA LYS A 101 -6.52 11.67 -15.88
C LYS A 101 -7.30 12.47 -14.83
N LYS A 102 -8.56 12.84 -15.11
CA LYS A 102 -9.41 13.67 -14.24
C LYS A 102 -10.52 12.89 -13.53
N LEU A 103 -10.49 11.54 -13.60
CA LEU A 103 -11.58 10.68 -13.13
C LEU A 103 -11.96 10.91 -11.65
N PHE A 104 -10.97 11.16 -10.78
CA PHE A 104 -11.20 11.49 -9.37
C PHE A 104 -10.14 12.44 -8.81
N LYS A 105 -9.00 11.89 -8.35
CA LYS A 105 -7.79 12.68 -8.12
C LYS A 105 -6.96 12.69 -9.40
N PRO A 106 -6.27 13.81 -9.69
CA PRO A 106 -5.41 13.89 -10.87
C PRO A 106 -4.50 12.66 -10.97
N CYS A 107 -4.58 11.98 -12.11
CA CYS A 107 -3.80 10.79 -12.46
C CYS A 107 -4.06 9.51 -11.65
N ALA A 108 -4.84 9.52 -10.56
CA ALA A 108 -4.99 8.34 -9.70
C ALA A 108 -5.42 7.06 -10.47
N SER A 109 -6.30 7.23 -11.46
CA SER A 109 -6.78 6.17 -12.34
C SER A 109 -5.70 5.49 -13.17
N GLN A 110 -4.48 6.03 -13.23
CA GLN A 110 -3.32 5.40 -13.86
C GLN A 110 -3.10 3.98 -13.32
N ARG A 111 -3.45 3.73 -12.05
CA ARG A 111 -3.35 2.41 -11.43
C ARG A 111 -4.16 1.33 -12.17
N LEU A 112 -5.27 1.71 -12.80
CA LEU A 112 -6.12 0.79 -13.55
C LEU A 112 -5.41 0.19 -14.77
N PHE A 113 -4.35 0.83 -15.26
CA PHE A 113 -3.60 0.47 -16.47
C PHE A 113 -2.21 -0.11 -16.16
N LEU A 114 -1.86 -0.32 -14.89
CA LEU A 114 -0.59 -0.97 -14.52
C LEU A 114 -0.37 -2.34 -15.19
N PRO A 115 -1.40 -3.20 -15.38
CA PRO A 115 -1.21 -4.48 -16.07
C PRO A 115 -0.59 -4.35 -17.47
N SER A 116 -1.01 -3.37 -18.28
CA SER A 116 -0.45 -3.13 -19.63
C SER A 116 0.83 -2.32 -19.62
N LEU A 117 1.02 -1.41 -18.65
CA LEU A 117 2.19 -0.54 -18.55
C LEU A 117 3.42 -1.23 -17.96
N LEU A 118 3.22 -2.26 -17.14
CA LEU A 118 4.27 -3.00 -16.45
C LEU A 118 4.32 -4.46 -16.93
N GLN A 119 4.49 -4.68 -18.23
CA GLN A 119 4.47 -6.02 -18.85
C GLN A 119 5.57 -6.96 -18.33
N GLY A 120 6.72 -6.40 -17.94
CA GLY A 120 7.84 -7.15 -17.36
C GLY A 120 7.80 -7.31 -15.84
N VAL A 121 6.69 -6.91 -15.19
CA VAL A 121 6.53 -7.00 -13.73
C VAL A 121 5.37 -7.94 -13.41
N ASP A 122 5.63 -8.94 -12.57
CA ASP A 122 4.61 -9.94 -12.20
C ASP A 122 3.64 -9.43 -11.14
N SER A 123 4.16 -8.74 -10.12
CA SER A 123 3.39 -8.27 -8.98
C SER A 123 3.88 -6.93 -8.49
N VAL A 124 2.97 -6.12 -7.96
CA VAL A 124 3.26 -4.85 -7.27
C VAL A 124 2.38 -4.69 -6.03
N LEU A 125 2.89 -3.97 -5.04
CA LEU A 125 2.13 -3.33 -3.98
C LEU A 125 1.88 -1.89 -4.43
N TYR A 126 0.67 -1.62 -4.88
CA TYR A 126 0.24 -0.27 -5.19
C TYR A 126 -0.08 0.50 -3.90
N MET A 127 0.42 1.72 -3.80
CA MET A 127 0.23 2.62 -2.66
C MET A 127 -0.27 4.00 -3.16
N ASP A 128 -1.32 4.52 -2.54
CA ASP A 128 -1.67 5.94 -2.64
C ASP A 128 -0.59 6.78 -1.95
N THR A 129 -0.33 7.99 -2.47
CA THR A 129 0.80 8.81 -1.99
C THR A 129 0.64 9.28 -0.55
N ASP A 130 -0.60 9.39 -0.06
CA ASP A 130 -0.94 9.72 1.33
C ASP A 130 -1.03 8.48 2.23
N THR A 131 -0.13 7.52 2.02
CA THR A 131 0.07 6.34 2.89
C THR A 131 1.49 6.30 3.44
N ILE A 132 1.65 5.75 4.65
CA ILE A 132 2.96 5.52 5.27
C ILE A 132 2.98 4.15 5.96
N PHE A 133 4.14 3.50 5.90
CA PHE A 133 4.39 2.24 6.58
C PHE A 133 4.80 2.49 8.04
N LEU A 134 4.12 1.81 8.96
CA LEU A 134 4.51 1.76 10.38
C LEU A 134 5.14 0.42 10.75
N THR A 135 5.17 -0.53 9.81
CA THR A 135 5.90 -1.80 9.91
C THR A 135 6.50 -2.15 8.55
N SER A 136 7.31 -3.19 8.45
CA SER A 136 7.92 -3.59 7.18
C SER A 136 6.85 -3.78 6.07
N PRO A 137 7.04 -3.24 4.85
CA PRO A 137 6.19 -3.52 3.70
C PRO A 137 6.08 -5.01 3.37
N LEU A 138 7.04 -5.82 3.85
CA LEU A 138 6.99 -7.28 3.75
C LEU A 138 5.70 -7.85 4.34
N ASN A 139 5.23 -7.29 5.46
CA ASN A 139 4.02 -7.76 6.13
C ASN A 139 2.79 -7.66 5.22
N VAL A 140 2.73 -6.64 4.35
CA VAL A 140 1.69 -6.53 3.33
C VAL A 140 2.01 -7.52 2.20
N TRP A 141 3.23 -7.49 1.67
CA TRP A 141 3.65 -8.29 0.51
C TRP A 141 3.43 -9.81 0.69
N GLU A 142 3.65 -10.35 1.89
CA GLU A 142 3.43 -11.76 2.22
C GLU A 142 1.97 -12.21 2.09
N HIS A 143 1.00 -11.28 2.01
CA HIS A 143 -0.38 -11.65 1.69
C HIS A 143 -0.54 -12.25 0.29
N PHE A 144 0.41 -12.07 -0.64
CA PHE A 144 0.43 -12.84 -1.88
C PHE A 144 0.50 -14.36 -1.63
N ASN A 145 1.18 -14.80 -0.56
CA ASN A 145 1.29 -16.22 -0.22
C ASN A 145 0.00 -16.79 0.38
N LYS A 146 -0.94 -15.92 0.76
CA LYS A 146 -2.27 -16.28 1.29
C LYS A 146 -3.35 -16.26 0.20
N MET A 147 -3.01 -15.82 -1.00
CA MET A 147 -3.92 -15.80 -2.14
C MET A 147 -4.01 -17.20 -2.77
N ASP A 148 -5.22 -17.66 -3.05
CA ASP A 148 -5.44 -18.86 -3.85
C ASP A 148 -5.11 -18.63 -5.34
N GLU A 149 -5.29 -19.65 -6.18
CA GLU A 149 -4.99 -19.58 -7.61
C GLU A 149 -5.91 -18.64 -8.41
N MET A 150 -7.12 -18.37 -7.91
CA MET A 150 -8.10 -17.52 -8.59
C MET A 150 -7.85 -16.04 -8.32
N GLN A 151 -7.39 -15.70 -7.12
CA GLN A 151 -7.23 -14.33 -6.66
C GLN A 151 -6.12 -13.59 -7.42
N MET A 152 -6.37 -12.35 -7.83
CA MET A 152 -5.41 -11.52 -8.58
C MET A 152 -5.08 -10.20 -7.90
N ALA A 153 -5.83 -9.82 -6.87
CA ALA A 153 -5.54 -8.64 -6.06
C ALA A 153 -5.86 -8.88 -4.59
N ALA A 154 -5.27 -8.03 -3.74
CA ALA A 154 -5.66 -7.95 -2.33
C ALA A 154 -5.76 -6.52 -1.83
N VAL A 155 -6.76 -6.25 -1.00
CA VAL A 155 -7.11 -4.93 -0.47
C VAL A 155 -7.74 -5.05 0.92
N ALA A 156 -7.86 -3.92 1.63
CA ALA A 156 -8.64 -3.83 2.87
C ALA A 156 -10.09 -3.45 2.58
N PRO A 157 -11.04 -3.78 3.49
CA PRO A 157 -12.38 -3.22 3.44
C PRO A 157 -12.37 -1.69 3.43
N GLU A 158 -13.37 -1.09 2.79
CA GLU A 158 -13.54 0.37 2.86
C GLU A 158 -14.06 0.77 4.25
N HIS A 159 -14.93 -0.03 4.89
CA HIS A 159 -15.33 0.17 6.28
C HIS A 159 -15.40 -1.17 7.03
N GLU A 160 -15.30 -1.11 8.36
CA GLU A 160 -15.48 -2.26 9.26
C GLU A 160 -16.88 -2.30 9.90
N ASP A 161 -17.60 -1.18 9.85
CA ASP A 161 -18.92 -1.03 10.45
C ASP A 161 -19.99 -0.68 9.41
N PHE A 162 -21.04 -1.49 9.38
CA PHE A 162 -22.17 -1.32 8.46
C PHE A 162 -22.95 -0.03 8.72
N SER A 163 -23.01 0.46 9.96
CA SER A 163 -23.76 1.67 10.27
C SER A 163 -23.13 2.94 9.67
N THR A 164 -21.81 2.92 9.47
CA THR A 164 -21.03 4.06 8.99
C THR A 164 -20.50 3.89 7.56
N GLY A 165 -20.63 2.69 6.98
CA GLY A 165 -20.17 2.37 5.64
C GLY A 165 -20.78 3.26 4.55
N TRP A 166 -19.94 3.78 3.65
CA TRP A 166 -20.43 4.62 2.56
C TRP A 166 -21.09 3.80 1.45
N TYR A 167 -20.50 2.67 1.06
CA TYR A 167 -20.98 1.87 -0.08
C TYR A 167 -22.41 1.37 0.15
N ASN A 168 -22.68 0.74 1.30
CA ASN A 168 -24.02 0.25 1.63
C ASN A 168 -25.07 1.35 1.82
N ARG A 169 -24.65 2.58 2.13
CA ARG A 169 -25.57 3.70 2.40
C ARG A 169 -25.84 4.58 1.18
N PHE A 170 -24.86 4.72 0.30
CA PHE A 170 -24.87 5.79 -0.70
C PHE A 170 -24.50 5.35 -2.11
N ALA A 171 -23.81 4.21 -2.30
CA ALA A 171 -23.43 3.79 -3.63
C ALA A 171 -24.67 3.43 -4.45
N ARG A 172 -24.66 3.87 -5.71
CA ARG A 172 -25.74 3.61 -6.68
C ARG A 172 -25.33 2.64 -7.79
N HIS A 173 -24.12 2.11 -7.70
CA HIS A 173 -23.52 1.14 -8.60
C HIS A 173 -23.14 -0.12 -7.81
N PRO A 174 -22.85 -1.24 -8.48
CA PRO A 174 -22.37 -2.44 -7.81
C PRO A 174 -21.05 -2.22 -7.05
N TYR A 175 -20.85 -2.93 -5.95
CA TYR A 175 -19.61 -2.88 -5.18
C TYR A 175 -19.32 -4.23 -4.51
N TYR A 176 -18.07 -4.45 -4.10
CA TYR A 176 -17.66 -5.73 -3.53
C TYR A 176 -18.22 -5.94 -2.13
N GLY A 177 -18.78 -7.13 -1.88
CA GLY A 177 -19.29 -7.52 -0.57
C GLY A 177 -20.33 -6.54 -0.03
N ASN A 178 -20.33 -6.35 1.30
CA ASN A 178 -21.33 -5.51 1.97
C ASN A 178 -20.88 -4.06 2.18
N LEU A 179 -19.57 -3.81 2.22
CA LEU A 179 -19.01 -2.51 2.62
C LEU A 179 -18.07 -1.92 1.58
N GLY A 180 -17.88 -2.60 0.45
CA GLY A 180 -16.86 -2.28 -0.55
C GLY A 180 -15.44 -2.37 0.00
N VAL A 181 -14.48 -2.03 -0.85
CA VAL A 181 -13.04 -2.13 -0.55
C VAL A 181 -12.32 -0.82 -0.84
N ASN A 182 -11.26 -0.56 -0.06
CA ASN A 182 -10.39 0.58 -0.28
C ASN A 182 -9.14 0.19 -1.07
N SER A 183 -8.85 0.94 -2.11
CA SER A 183 -7.79 0.64 -3.08
C SER A 183 -6.47 1.40 -2.85
N GLY A 184 -6.36 2.18 -1.76
CA GLY A 184 -5.17 2.99 -1.48
C GLY A 184 -3.96 2.20 -0.99
N VAL A 185 -4.17 0.95 -0.58
CA VAL A 185 -3.12 -0.06 -0.40
C VAL A 185 -3.66 -1.28 -1.11
N MET A 186 -3.00 -1.73 -2.18
CA MET A 186 -3.50 -2.80 -3.03
C MET A 186 -2.37 -3.68 -3.54
N LEU A 187 -2.39 -4.96 -3.19
CA LEU A 187 -1.57 -5.95 -3.89
C LEU A 187 -2.18 -6.25 -5.25
N MET A 188 -1.35 -6.27 -6.28
CA MET A 188 -1.76 -6.54 -7.65
C MET A 188 -0.86 -7.62 -8.24
N ASN A 189 -1.41 -8.80 -8.53
CA ASN A 189 -0.74 -9.80 -9.35
C ASN A 189 -1.02 -9.45 -10.82
N LEU A 190 -0.14 -8.64 -11.39
CA LEU A 190 -0.28 -8.11 -12.76
C LEU A 190 -0.30 -9.24 -13.80
N THR A 191 0.40 -10.34 -13.57
CA THR A 191 0.37 -11.51 -14.46
C THR A 191 -1.02 -12.13 -14.50
N ARG A 192 -1.68 -12.34 -13.35
CA ARG A 192 -3.07 -12.83 -13.30
C ARG A 192 -4.06 -11.81 -13.83
N MET A 193 -3.88 -10.51 -13.53
CA MET A 193 -4.75 -9.45 -14.07
C MET A 193 -4.69 -9.37 -15.61
N ARG A 194 -3.51 -9.54 -16.21
CA ARG A 194 -3.36 -9.64 -17.67
C ARG A 194 -4.07 -10.86 -18.23
N HIS A 195 -3.88 -12.05 -17.65
CA HIS A 195 -4.56 -13.28 -18.08
C HIS A 195 -6.09 -13.18 -17.96
N PHE A 196 -6.59 -12.55 -16.90
CA PHE A 196 -8.00 -12.27 -16.71
C PHE A 196 -8.55 -11.29 -17.76
N GLY A 197 -7.68 -10.47 -18.37
CA GLY A 197 -8.08 -9.42 -19.30
C GLY A 197 -8.65 -8.20 -18.57
N TRP A 198 -8.09 -7.83 -17.41
CA TRP A 198 -8.52 -6.73 -16.54
C TRP A 198 -9.03 -5.49 -17.28
N GLU A 199 -8.24 -4.94 -18.20
CA GLU A 199 -8.58 -3.69 -18.90
C GLU A 199 -9.79 -3.83 -19.84
N LYS A 200 -10.16 -5.06 -20.24
CA LYS A 200 -11.41 -5.33 -20.99
C LYS A 200 -12.66 -5.06 -20.17
N TYR A 201 -12.56 -5.04 -18.83
CA TYR A 201 -13.65 -4.70 -17.93
C TYR A 201 -13.65 -3.22 -17.53
N VAL A 202 -12.45 -2.64 -17.31
CA VAL A 202 -12.29 -1.25 -16.85
C VAL A 202 -13.02 -0.24 -17.75
N VAL A 203 -12.82 -0.35 -19.07
CA VAL A 203 -13.37 0.63 -20.02
C VAL A 203 -14.90 0.52 -20.10
N PRO A 204 -15.52 -0.66 -20.32
CA PRO A 204 -16.98 -0.80 -20.32
C PRO A 204 -17.64 -0.38 -19.00
N ILE A 205 -17.06 -0.76 -17.85
CA ILE A 205 -17.58 -0.37 -16.53
C ILE A 205 -17.58 1.15 -16.37
N TYR A 206 -16.50 1.82 -16.78
CA TYR A 206 -16.48 3.28 -16.76
C TYR A 206 -17.60 3.86 -17.62
N HIS A 207 -17.79 3.36 -18.85
CA HIS A 207 -18.85 3.85 -19.73
C HIS A 207 -20.25 3.68 -19.16
N GLU A 208 -20.52 2.53 -18.54
CA GLU A 208 -21.82 2.20 -17.96
C GLU A 208 -22.11 3.02 -16.70
N TYR A 209 -21.13 3.19 -15.81
CA TYR A 209 -21.33 3.75 -14.48
C TYR A 209 -20.75 5.16 -14.27
N LYS A 210 -20.18 5.82 -15.29
CA LYS A 210 -19.51 7.14 -15.16
C LYS A 210 -20.33 8.23 -14.45
N SER A 211 -21.65 8.19 -14.53
CA SER A 211 -22.53 9.17 -13.85
C SER A 211 -22.90 8.79 -12.42
N GLN A 212 -22.56 7.58 -11.98
CA GLN A 212 -22.88 7.02 -10.66
C GLN A 212 -21.63 6.84 -9.80
N ILE A 213 -20.47 6.67 -10.43
CA ILE A 213 -19.15 6.58 -9.79
C ILE A 213 -18.82 7.91 -9.08
N VAL A 214 -18.48 7.85 -7.80
CA VAL A 214 -18.14 9.01 -6.96
C VAL A 214 -16.66 9.02 -6.58
N TRP A 215 -16.07 7.84 -6.40
CA TRP A 215 -14.66 7.63 -6.02
C TRP A 215 -13.81 7.15 -7.18
N GLY A 216 -14.27 7.38 -8.41
CA GLY A 216 -13.54 7.19 -9.64
C GLY A 216 -13.05 5.76 -9.84
N ASP A 217 -11.74 5.63 -9.86
CA ASP A 217 -11.05 4.36 -10.09
C ASP A 217 -11.29 3.32 -9.01
N GLN A 218 -11.48 3.73 -7.75
CA GLN A 218 -11.85 2.80 -6.67
C GLN A 218 -13.23 2.15 -6.92
N ASP A 219 -14.19 2.91 -7.45
CA ASP A 219 -15.52 2.36 -7.74
C ASP A 219 -15.46 1.39 -8.92
N ILE A 220 -14.64 1.66 -9.93
CA ILE A 220 -14.39 0.70 -11.03
C ILE A 220 -13.83 -0.61 -10.46
N ILE A 221 -12.83 -0.53 -9.57
CA ILE A 221 -12.25 -1.71 -8.90
C ILE A 221 -13.35 -2.46 -8.12
N ASN A 222 -14.18 -1.76 -7.36
CA ASN A 222 -15.29 -2.36 -6.62
C ASN A 222 -16.32 -3.03 -7.52
N ILE A 223 -16.65 -2.44 -8.67
CA ILE A 223 -17.60 -3.02 -9.64
C ILE A 223 -17.00 -4.28 -10.28
N VAL A 224 -15.72 -4.28 -10.66
CA VAL A 224 -15.06 -5.50 -11.18
C VAL A 224 -15.18 -6.64 -10.18
N PHE A 225 -14.82 -6.40 -8.91
CA PHE A 225 -14.87 -7.44 -7.89
C PHE A 225 -16.29 -7.76 -7.40
N HIS A 226 -17.28 -6.90 -7.61
CA HIS A 226 -18.68 -7.28 -7.42
C HIS A 226 -19.07 -8.43 -8.33
N PHE A 227 -18.68 -8.37 -9.61
CA PHE A 227 -18.99 -9.40 -10.60
C PHE A 227 -18.02 -10.59 -10.57
N HIS A 228 -16.84 -10.40 -9.98
CA HIS A 228 -15.78 -11.41 -9.88
C HIS A 228 -15.23 -11.51 -8.44
N PRO A 229 -16.06 -11.85 -7.44
CA PRO A 229 -15.66 -11.82 -6.05
C PRO A 229 -14.54 -12.83 -5.73
N GLU A 230 -14.47 -13.95 -6.46
CA GLU A 230 -13.42 -14.97 -6.34
C GLU A 230 -12.02 -14.45 -6.73
N LYS A 231 -11.93 -13.30 -7.41
CA LYS A 231 -10.66 -12.70 -7.84
C LYS A 231 -10.02 -11.82 -6.78
N LEU A 232 -10.68 -11.60 -5.64
CA LEU A 232 -10.21 -10.71 -4.58
C LEU A 232 -9.90 -11.46 -3.30
N TYR A 233 -8.74 -11.16 -2.73
CA TYR A 233 -8.40 -11.52 -1.36
C TYR A 233 -8.54 -10.27 -0.47
N VAL A 234 -9.28 -10.36 0.63
CA VAL A 234 -9.44 -9.22 1.55
C VAL A 234 -8.56 -9.42 2.78
N TYR A 235 -7.60 -8.53 2.98
CA TYR A 235 -6.76 -8.52 4.18
C TYR A 235 -7.30 -7.57 5.26
N PRO A 236 -6.87 -7.71 6.53
CA PRO A 236 -7.41 -6.91 7.63
C PRO A 236 -7.18 -5.40 7.50
N CYS A 237 -8.08 -4.60 8.10
CA CYS A 237 -8.09 -3.13 8.08
C CYS A 237 -6.79 -2.45 8.56
N HIS A 238 -5.99 -3.10 9.42
CA HIS A 238 -4.75 -2.51 9.92
C HIS A 238 -3.64 -2.33 8.85
N TYR A 239 -3.80 -2.94 7.67
CA TYR A 239 -2.96 -2.74 6.48
C TYR A 239 -3.41 -1.54 5.63
N ASN A 240 -4.46 -0.83 6.05
CA ASN A 240 -4.95 0.39 5.42
C ASN A 240 -5.73 1.22 6.44
N TYR A 241 -5.07 1.58 7.55
CA TYR A 241 -5.73 2.22 8.68
C TYR A 241 -5.97 3.71 8.40
N ARG A 242 -7.24 4.04 8.17
CA ARG A 242 -7.76 5.40 7.94
C ARG A 242 -8.40 6.00 9.20
N PRO A 243 -8.61 7.33 9.27
CA PRO A 243 -9.32 7.99 10.37
C PRO A 243 -10.75 7.49 10.55
N ASP A 244 -11.38 6.97 9.50
CA ASP A 244 -12.69 6.34 9.57
C ASP A 244 -12.73 5.19 10.61
N HIS A 245 -11.59 4.56 10.94
CA HIS A 245 -11.50 3.50 11.95
C HIS A 245 -11.47 3.98 13.40
N CYS A 246 -11.29 5.28 13.64
CA CYS A 246 -11.16 5.85 14.99
C CYS A 246 -11.94 7.15 15.20
N MET A 247 -12.69 7.61 14.21
CA MET A 247 -13.40 8.89 14.24
C MET A 247 -14.41 8.97 15.39
N TYR A 248 -15.13 7.88 15.68
CA TYR A 248 -16.13 7.82 16.76
C TYR A 248 -15.68 6.89 17.90
N MET A 249 -15.34 5.67 17.54
CA MET A 249 -14.77 4.63 18.40
C MET A 249 -13.82 3.81 17.53
N SER A 250 -13.02 2.95 18.16
CA SER A 250 -12.23 2.00 17.40
C SER A 250 -13.13 0.93 16.79
N VAL A 251 -13.06 0.78 15.47
CA VAL A 251 -13.81 -0.25 14.73
C VAL A 251 -12.89 -1.26 14.02
N CYS A 252 -11.57 -1.02 14.02
CA CYS A 252 -10.59 -1.94 13.46
C CYS A 252 -9.96 -2.80 14.55
N LYS A 253 -10.59 -3.95 14.88
CA LYS A 253 -10.14 -4.85 15.95
C LYS A 253 -8.72 -5.38 15.74
N THR A 254 -8.36 -5.67 14.50
CA THR A 254 -7.00 -6.17 14.17
C THR A 254 -5.93 -5.12 14.45
N ALA A 255 -6.23 -3.82 14.32
CA ALA A 255 -5.32 -2.77 14.74
C ALA A 255 -5.14 -2.76 16.27
N GLU A 256 -6.23 -2.89 17.04
CA GLU A 256 -6.15 -2.95 18.51
C GLU A 256 -5.27 -4.11 19.00
N GLU A 257 -5.41 -5.28 18.38
CA GLU A 257 -4.71 -6.50 18.77
C GLU A 257 -3.26 -6.53 18.29
N GLN A 258 -3.03 -6.16 17.03
CA GLN A 258 -1.77 -6.43 16.32
C GLN A 258 -0.97 -5.15 16.01
N GLY A 259 -1.61 -3.99 16.07
CA GLY A 259 -1.02 -2.71 15.70
C GLY A 259 -1.40 -2.26 14.31
N ILE A 260 -1.11 -0.99 14.00
CA ILE A 260 -1.31 -0.42 12.66
C ILE A 260 -0.07 -0.75 11.83
N HIS A 261 -0.27 -1.39 10.67
CA HIS A 261 0.82 -1.73 9.76
C HIS A 261 1.05 -0.64 8.71
N VAL A 262 -0.03 -0.07 8.18
CA VAL A 262 0.00 1.05 7.22
C VAL A 262 -1.03 2.08 7.64
N LEU A 263 -0.58 3.33 7.79
CA LEU A 263 -1.43 4.47 8.11
C LEU A 263 -1.77 5.21 6.81
N HIS A 264 -3.05 5.47 6.57
CA HIS A 264 -3.53 6.12 5.36
C HIS A 264 -4.19 7.45 5.72
N GLY A 265 -3.54 8.55 5.33
CA GLY A 265 -3.93 9.94 5.57
C GLY A 265 -5.02 10.46 4.63
N ASN A 266 -5.98 9.60 4.24
CA ASN A 266 -7.06 9.95 3.32
C ASN A 266 -7.78 11.24 3.76
N ARG A 267 -8.37 11.95 2.79
CA ARG A 267 -9.03 13.26 3.02
C ARG A 267 -8.09 14.32 3.62
N GLY A 268 -6.77 14.19 3.37
CA GLY A 268 -5.74 15.15 3.80
C GLY A 268 -5.45 15.10 5.29
N SER A 269 -5.63 13.94 5.92
CA SER A 269 -5.51 13.76 7.38
C SER A 269 -4.09 13.90 7.91
N PHE A 270 -3.08 13.84 7.05
CA PHE A 270 -1.70 14.20 7.41
C PHE A 270 -1.46 15.71 7.52
N HIS A 271 -2.33 16.54 6.94
CA HIS A 271 -2.08 17.99 6.84
C HIS A 271 -3.12 18.84 7.55
N ASN A 272 -4.34 18.31 7.71
CA ASN A 272 -5.45 19.04 8.31
C ASN A 272 -5.38 19.08 9.85
N LYS A 273 -6.21 19.93 10.47
CA LYS A 273 -6.34 20.05 11.93
C LYS A 273 -7.37 19.10 12.54
N LYS A 274 -8.11 18.35 11.72
CA LYS A 274 -9.18 17.44 12.17
C LYS A 274 -8.62 16.12 12.69
N GLN A 275 -7.45 15.72 12.20
CA GLN A 275 -6.79 14.46 12.56
C GLN A 275 -5.35 14.72 13.05
N PRO A 276 -5.17 15.41 14.20
CA PRO A 276 -3.85 15.78 14.71
C PRO A 276 -2.96 14.56 14.98
N ALA A 277 -3.54 13.42 15.36
CA ALA A 277 -2.79 12.17 15.56
C ALA A 277 -2.15 11.64 14.26
N PHE A 278 -2.89 11.65 13.15
CA PHE A 278 -2.37 11.24 11.84
C PHE A 278 -1.25 12.19 11.38
N LYS A 279 -1.47 13.49 11.56
CA LYS A 279 -0.47 14.52 11.29
C LYS A 279 0.80 14.35 12.14
N ALA A 280 0.67 14.04 13.43
CA ALA A 280 1.79 13.83 14.32
C ALA A 280 2.67 12.66 13.85
N VAL A 281 2.05 11.50 13.54
CA VAL A 281 2.79 10.33 13.03
C VAL A 281 3.48 10.63 11.70
N TYR A 282 2.78 11.25 10.75
CA TYR A 282 3.35 11.65 9.47
C TYR A 282 4.54 12.61 9.65
N ALA A 283 4.38 13.66 10.47
CA ALA A 283 5.41 14.66 10.72
C ALA A 283 6.66 14.04 11.38
N SER A 284 6.51 13.07 12.28
CA SER A 284 7.65 12.37 12.88
C SER A 284 8.49 11.63 11.82
N ILE A 285 7.85 10.93 10.88
CA ILE A 285 8.57 10.26 9.78
C ILE A 285 9.17 11.28 8.81
N GLU A 286 8.43 12.35 8.50
CA GLU A 286 8.91 13.43 7.64
C GLU A 286 10.19 14.08 8.18
N GLN A 287 10.26 14.31 9.50
CA GLN A 287 11.40 14.97 10.15
C GLN A 287 12.60 14.05 10.41
N TYR A 288 12.39 12.73 10.47
CA TYR A 288 13.46 11.76 10.75
C TYR A 288 14.61 11.84 9.74
N SER A 289 15.87 11.85 10.18
CA SER A 289 17.00 11.78 9.24
C SER A 289 17.54 10.36 9.13
N PHE A 290 17.80 9.89 7.91
CA PHE A 290 18.42 8.57 7.72
C PHE A 290 19.76 8.49 8.48
N GLY A 291 19.89 7.46 9.32
CA GLY A 291 21.05 7.27 10.19
C GLY A 291 20.79 7.63 11.67
N GLU A 292 19.69 8.32 11.97
CA GLU A 292 19.23 8.50 13.36
C GLU A 292 18.76 7.17 13.95
N ASN A 293 18.76 7.08 15.28
CA ASN A 293 18.27 5.90 15.97
C ASN A 293 16.74 5.77 15.79
N LEU A 294 16.25 4.61 15.34
CA LEU A 294 14.82 4.32 15.22
C LEU A 294 14.08 4.53 16.56
N GLN A 295 14.75 4.25 17.68
CA GLN A 295 14.22 4.50 19.02
C GLN A 295 13.93 5.99 19.26
N THR A 296 14.71 6.90 18.67
CA THR A 296 14.44 8.34 18.75
C THR A 296 13.20 8.73 17.97
N LEU A 297 13.01 8.18 16.77
CA LEU A 297 11.77 8.38 15.99
C LEU A 297 10.55 7.93 16.80
N LEU A 298 10.64 6.74 17.40
CA LEU A 298 9.60 6.17 18.25
C LEU A 298 9.25 7.05 19.45
N THR A 299 10.27 7.56 20.15
CA THR A 299 10.08 8.43 21.31
C THR A 299 9.42 9.74 20.89
N ASN A 300 9.94 10.41 19.87
CA ASN A 300 9.40 11.68 19.39
C ASN A 300 7.96 11.54 18.89
N MET A 301 7.65 10.43 18.21
CA MET A 301 6.29 10.14 17.75
C MET A 301 5.34 9.94 18.92
N LYS A 302 5.73 9.17 19.94
CA LYS A 302 4.92 8.96 21.14
C LYS A 302 4.67 10.26 21.89
N GLU A 303 5.70 11.08 22.08
CA GLU A 303 5.59 12.40 22.71
C GLU A 303 4.61 13.28 21.94
N SER A 304 4.79 13.40 20.61
CA SER A 304 3.90 14.19 19.75
C SER A 304 2.44 13.74 19.82
N LEU A 305 2.19 12.43 19.97
CA LEU A 305 0.84 11.89 20.07
C LEU A 305 0.12 12.26 21.37
N THR A 306 0.85 12.43 22.48
CA THR A 306 0.26 12.86 23.75
C THR A 306 -0.43 14.22 23.65
N GLU A 307 -0.03 15.05 22.70
CA GLU A 307 -0.63 16.37 22.42
C GLU A 307 -1.92 16.30 21.58
N THR A 308 -2.33 15.09 21.14
CA THR A 308 -3.45 14.90 20.19
C THR A 308 -4.71 14.27 20.82
N VAL A 309 -4.70 14.12 22.15
CA VAL A 309 -5.74 13.46 22.94
C VAL A 309 -7.07 14.23 23.00
N ASP A 310 -7.15 15.40 22.36
CA ASP A 310 -8.39 16.14 22.14
C ASP A 310 -9.32 15.43 21.13
N THR A 311 -8.79 14.52 20.31
CA THR A 311 -9.55 13.72 19.34
C THR A 311 -9.66 12.24 19.72
N ASN A 312 -10.71 11.55 19.23
CA ASN A 312 -10.90 10.11 19.47
C ASN A 312 -9.73 9.29 18.91
N CYS A 313 -9.27 9.61 17.71
CA CYS A 313 -8.09 8.98 17.11
C CYS A 313 -6.83 9.19 17.97
N GLY A 314 -6.58 10.40 18.46
CA GLY A 314 -5.41 10.66 19.32
C GLY A 314 -5.48 9.95 20.66
N LYS A 315 -6.66 9.90 21.31
CA LYS A 315 -6.87 9.08 22.52
C LYS A 315 -6.58 7.62 22.27
N LEU A 316 -7.08 7.05 21.17
CA LEU A 316 -6.87 5.64 20.82
C LEU A 316 -5.39 5.35 20.54
N MET A 317 -4.75 6.13 19.66
CA MET A 317 -3.34 5.96 19.28
C MET A 317 -2.39 6.16 20.47
N THR A 318 -2.75 7.01 21.45
CA THR A 318 -1.95 7.22 22.67
C THR A 318 -2.19 6.14 23.72
N SER A 319 -3.45 5.72 23.93
CA SER A 319 -3.83 4.78 25.00
C SER A 319 -3.57 3.31 24.67
N LEU A 320 -3.32 2.98 23.40
CA LEU A 320 -2.95 1.64 22.96
C LEU A 320 -1.51 1.66 22.41
N PRO A 321 -0.48 1.50 23.26
CA PRO A 321 0.92 1.49 22.83
C PRO A 321 1.22 0.45 21.74
N LYS A 322 0.38 -0.59 21.64
CA LYS A 322 0.45 -1.62 20.61
C LYS A 322 0.08 -1.11 19.20
N LEU A 323 -0.63 0.00 19.06
CA LEU A 323 -1.02 0.57 17.77
C LEU A 323 0.16 1.03 16.93
N LEU A 324 1.28 1.39 17.56
CA LEU A 324 2.45 1.96 16.90
C LEU A 324 3.72 1.16 17.19
N LYS A 325 3.60 -0.17 17.12
CA LYS A 325 4.76 -1.09 17.18
C LYS A 325 5.60 -0.96 15.90
N ILE A 326 6.32 0.14 15.80
CA ILE A 326 7.42 0.36 14.87
C ILE A 326 8.67 -0.32 15.42
#